data_AF-A0A916RTW5-F1
#
_entry.id   AF-A0A916RTW5-F1
#
_cell.length_a   1.000
_cell.length_b   1.000
_cell.length_c   1.000
_cell.angle_alpha   90.00
_cell.angle_beta   90.00
_cell.angle_gamma   90.00
#
_symmetry.space_group_name_H-M   'P 1'
#
loop_
_entity.id
_entity.type
_entity.pdbx_description
1 polymer ?
#
loop_
_entity_poly.entity_id
_entity_poly.type
_entity_poly.pdbx_seq_one_letter_code
_entity_poly.pdbx_strand_id
1 'polypeptide(L)'
;MLQSFSMWQLNDIDNLDDAIVLIRDMAPIVTNVEWDDEPLVAHFNSIDGFDLNVPETIEIGNNNIRYVTFEFYTERSRRPEFWFNAEGNMKPRDERVNTYNSQILLFEHNNSVKSIVFKGTSLAKTILNTCMPEETWGAVEPAEINVSEDLLYWIFRKFIDLRESPLSPNNPLYVTALKSYTGKTRDNVNAMRGRGNRISTILGTLAFLFNNENLKAVRPQLQYNGEVFLVEISLTGTCRIWEEEYQGRWLALDSKRLKNNIAIYTYIVLLPILVESYRDNVNRGVWSPQLKIEFLQRLGNEIKDQVEAELERLQNEANIEDEEINDEEEHLTLFDILEEDDE
;
A
#
# COMPACT_ATOMS: atom_id res chain seq x y z
N MET A 1 13.79 0.83 -1.71
CA MET A 1 12.76 -0.20 -2.03
C MET A 1 11.61 0.01 -1.06
N LEU A 2 10.40 0.34 -1.55
CA LEU A 2 9.22 0.56 -0.70
C LEU A 2 8.88 -0.74 0.04
N GLN A 3 8.84 -0.69 1.37
CA GLN A 3 8.58 -1.86 2.21
C GLN A 3 7.15 -1.80 2.74
N SER A 4 6.39 -2.87 2.53
CA SER A 4 5.14 -3.08 3.27
C SER A 4 5.43 -3.34 4.73
N PHE A 5 4.55 -2.91 5.61
CA PHE A 5 4.64 -3.14 7.04
C PHE A 5 3.34 -3.74 7.58
N SER A 6 3.44 -4.41 8.72
CA SER A 6 2.35 -5.08 9.43
C SER A 6 2.39 -4.72 10.91
N MET A 7 1.22 -4.58 11.53
CA MET A 7 1.11 -4.37 12.98
C MET A 7 0.87 -5.69 13.71
N TRP A 8 1.47 -5.79 14.88
CA TRP A 8 1.45 -6.93 15.78
C TRP A 8 1.20 -6.45 17.19
N GLN A 9 0.64 -7.33 18.01
CA GLN A 9 0.35 -7.10 19.41
C GLN A 9 1.16 -8.07 20.25
N LEU A 10 1.82 -7.53 21.29
CA LEU A 10 2.53 -8.30 22.29
C LEU A 10 1.58 -8.38 23.50
N ASN A 11 0.89 -9.50 23.66
CA ASN A 11 -0.19 -9.62 24.65
C ASN A 11 0.32 -9.68 26.10
N ASP A 12 1.54 -10.16 26.29
CA ASP A 12 2.11 -10.42 27.62
C ASP A 12 3.19 -9.39 28.01
N ILE A 13 3.32 -8.29 27.25
CA ILE A 13 4.27 -7.21 27.52
C ILE A 13 3.50 -5.92 27.80
N ASP A 14 3.49 -5.50 29.06
CA ASP A 14 2.68 -4.40 29.57
C ASP A 14 3.23 -3.01 29.18
N ASN A 15 4.55 -2.87 29.12
CA ASN A 15 5.22 -1.59 28.86
C ASN A 15 6.49 -1.77 28.01
N LEU A 16 6.93 -0.67 27.40
CA LEU A 16 8.06 -0.63 26.46
C LEU A 16 9.39 -0.83 27.17
N ASP A 17 9.51 -0.42 28.43
CA ASP A 17 10.74 -0.56 29.20
C ASP A 17 11.06 -2.05 29.43
N ASP A 18 10.06 -2.87 29.72
CA ASP A 18 10.20 -4.33 29.80
C ASP A 18 10.63 -4.93 28.45
N ALA A 19 10.02 -4.47 27.34
CA ALA A 19 10.40 -4.90 26.00
C ALA A 19 11.87 -4.56 25.66
N ILE A 20 12.34 -3.37 26.07
CA ILE A 20 13.72 -2.92 25.86
C ILE A 20 14.70 -3.80 26.65
N VAL A 21 14.36 -4.15 27.90
CA VAL A 21 15.16 -5.07 28.72
C VAL A 21 15.28 -6.42 28.04
N LEU A 22 14.18 -6.98 27.53
CA LEU A 22 14.19 -8.25 26.79
C LEU A 22 15.10 -8.20 25.56
N ILE A 23 15.05 -7.12 24.78
CA ILE A 23 15.91 -6.96 23.59
C ILE A 23 17.38 -6.89 23.98
N ARG A 24 17.71 -6.10 25.02
CA ARG A 24 19.09 -5.88 25.46
C ARG A 24 19.72 -7.16 26.02
N ASP A 25 18.93 -7.91 26.78
CA ASP A 25 19.42 -9.09 27.49
C ASP A 25 19.40 -10.35 26.57
N MET A 26 18.83 -10.23 25.36
CA MET A 26 18.80 -11.32 24.39
C MET A 26 20.18 -11.56 23.76
N ALA A 27 20.78 -12.69 24.09
CA ALA A 27 21.99 -13.17 23.44
C ALA A 27 21.72 -13.50 21.94
N PRO A 28 22.76 -13.45 21.08
CA PRO A 28 22.64 -13.94 19.71
C PRO A 28 22.07 -15.37 19.69
N ILE A 29 21.01 -15.54 18.91
CA ILE A 29 20.32 -16.81 18.72
C ILE A 29 21.13 -17.64 17.74
N VAL A 30 21.49 -18.85 18.14
CA VAL A 30 22.17 -19.81 17.27
C VAL A 30 21.17 -20.87 16.84
N THR A 31 20.95 -20.99 15.52
CA THR A 31 20.04 -22.00 14.97
C THR A 31 20.83 -23.24 14.50
N ASN A 32 20.59 -24.37 15.17
CA ASN A 32 21.28 -25.65 14.91
C ASN A 32 20.36 -26.62 14.15
N VAL A 33 19.95 -26.27 12.93
CA VAL A 33 19.16 -27.18 12.08
C VAL A 33 20.08 -27.79 11.03
N GLU A 34 20.39 -29.09 11.14
CA GLU A 34 21.11 -29.90 10.13
C GLU A 34 22.12 -29.12 9.30
N TRP A 35 23.04 -28.42 9.97
CA TRP A 35 23.95 -27.46 9.35
C TRP A 35 25.38 -27.85 9.70
N ASP A 36 26.13 -28.31 8.70
CA ASP A 36 27.48 -28.87 8.86
C ASP A 36 28.60 -27.81 8.78
N ASP A 37 28.26 -26.53 8.94
CA ASP A 37 29.16 -25.37 8.79
C ASP A 37 29.01 -24.43 10.01
N GLU A 38 29.66 -23.26 10.00
CA GLU A 38 29.60 -22.28 11.09
C GLU A 38 28.14 -21.94 11.46
N PRO A 39 27.75 -21.95 12.74
CA PRO A 39 26.34 -21.86 13.12
C PRO A 39 25.64 -20.64 12.53
N LEU A 40 24.39 -20.83 12.13
CA LEU A 40 23.55 -19.75 11.62
C LEU A 40 23.12 -18.86 12.78
N VAL A 41 23.36 -17.55 12.66
CA VAL A 41 23.09 -16.61 13.75
C VAL A 41 21.90 -15.70 13.49
N ALA A 42 21.25 -15.26 14.57
CA ALA A 42 20.29 -14.18 14.55
C ALA A 42 20.47 -13.26 15.75
N HIS A 43 20.34 -11.95 15.55
CA HIS A 43 20.57 -10.96 16.60
C HIS A 43 19.89 -9.63 16.28
N PHE A 44 19.71 -8.81 17.31
CA PHE A 44 19.27 -7.43 17.17
C PHE A 44 20.44 -6.49 16.91
N ASN A 45 20.22 -5.53 16.02
CA ASN A 45 21.16 -4.47 15.69
C ASN A 45 20.52 -3.11 15.98
N SER A 46 21.34 -2.19 16.49
CA SER A 46 20.93 -0.78 16.62
C SER A 46 20.83 -0.13 15.25
N ILE A 47 19.92 0.82 15.10
CA ILE A 47 19.81 1.63 13.89
C ILE A 47 20.52 2.95 14.13
N ASP A 48 21.41 3.34 13.21
CA ASP A 48 22.09 4.62 13.29
C ASP A 48 21.10 5.79 13.46
N GLY A 49 21.37 6.63 14.45
CA GLY A 49 20.49 7.71 14.90
C GLY A 49 19.42 7.34 15.93
N PHE A 50 19.34 6.09 16.38
CA PHE A 50 18.40 5.62 17.40
C PHE A 50 19.12 4.86 18.52
N ASP A 51 18.81 5.20 19.77
CA ASP A 51 19.28 4.47 20.95
C ASP A 51 18.13 3.65 21.53
N LEU A 52 18.33 2.33 21.64
CA LEU A 52 17.35 1.41 22.23
C LEU A 52 17.00 1.75 23.68
N ASN A 53 17.90 2.40 24.42
CA ASN A 53 17.71 2.77 25.82
C ASN A 53 17.05 4.14 25.99
N VAL A 54 16.89 4.91 24.91
CA VAL A 54 16.28 6.24 24.92
C VAL A 54 15.11 6.25 23.94
N PRO A 55 13.90 5.85 24.38
CA PRO A 55 12.73 5.85 23.53
C PRO A 55 12.45 7.22 22.94
N GLU A 56 12.18 7.24 21.65
CA GLU A 56 11.69 8.40 20.93
C GLU A 56 10.22 8.64 21.29
N THR A 57 9.72 9.84 21.03
CA THR A 57 8.33 10.19 21.29
C THR A 57 7.68 10.83 20.07
N ILE A 58 6.46 10.39 19.76
CA ILE A 58 5.58 11.02 18.78
C ILE A 58 4.33 11.55 19.49
N GLU A 59 4.02 12.82 19.27
CA GLU A 59 2.79 13.45 19.75
C GLU A 59 1.64 13.13 18.80
N ILE A 60 0.57 12.48 19.27
CA ILE A 60 -0.65 12.21 18.52
C ILE A 60 -1.85 12.72 19.32
N GLY A 61 -2.46 13.82 18.85
CA GLY A 61 -3.51 14.50 19.61
C GLY A 61 -2.93 15.03 20.92
N ASN A 62 -3.48 14.59 22.05
CA ASN A 62 -2.99 14.95 23.39
C ASN A 62 -2.13 13.85 24.03
N ASN A 63 -1.80 12.79 23.28
CA ASN A 63 -1.06 11.65 23.79
C ASN A 63 0.37 11.65 23.24
N ASN A 64 1.31 11.32 24.11
CA ASN A 64 2.70 11.07 23.75
C ASN A 64 2.92 9.57 23.67
N ILE A 65 3.29 9.10 22.48
CA ILE A 65 3.55 7.70 22.22
C ILE A 65 5.05 7.49 22.21
N ARG A 66 5.53 6.70 23.17
CA ARG A 66 6.92 6.27 23.24
C ARG A 66 7.15 5.13 22.27
N TYR A 67 8.28 5.15 21.56
CA TYR A 67 8.67 4.06 20.68
C TYR A 67 10.18 3.84 20.64
N VAL A 68 10.58 2.61 20.32
CA VAL A 68 11.97 2.26 19.97
C VAL A 68 11.98 1.55 18.62
N THR A 69 13.08 1.68 17.87
CA THR A 69 13.27 1.00 16.59
C THR A 69 14.63 0.34 16.55
N PHE A 70 14.69 -0.85 15.95
CA PHE A 70 15.91 -1.64 15.80
C PHE A 70 15.81 -2.52 14.56
N GLU A 71 16.93 -3.11 14.17
CA GLU A 71 16.97 -4.10 13.10
C GLU A 71 17.12 -5.50 13.68
N PHE A 72 16.43 -6.47 13.09
CA PHE A 72 16.70 -7.87 13.34
C PHE A 72 17.39 -8.47 12.12
N TYR A 73 18.54 -9.09 12.37
CA TYR A 73 19.33 -9.84 11.41
C TYR A 73 19.16 -11.33 11.69
N THR A 74 18.95 -12.14 10.65
CA THR A 74 18.96 -13.61 10.75
C THR A 74 19.55 -14.25 9.50
N GLU A 75 20.36 -15.28 9.72
CA GLU A 75 20.80 -16.22 8.70
C GLU A 75 19.87 -17.42 8.63
N ARG A 76 19.61 -17.90 7.42
CA ARG A 76 18.88 -19.15 7.18
C ARG A 76 19.55 -19.96 6.10
N SER A 77 19.70 -21.25 6.34
CA SER A 77 20.17 -22.16 5.31
C SER A 77 19.19 -22.20 4.14
N ARG A 78 19.73 -22.27 2.93
CA ARG A 78 18.99 -22.72 1.73
C ARG A 78 18.71 -24.21 1.82
N ARG A 79 17.87 -24.73 0.93
CA ARG A 79 17.64 -26.18 0.84
C ARG A 79 18.97 -26.89 0.49
N PRO A 80 19.22 -28.09 1.04
CA PRO A 80 20.45 -28.85 0.78
C PRO A 80 20.79 -29.04 -0.70
N GLU A 81 19.78 -29.16 -1.57
CA GLU A 81 19.94 -29.25 -3.03
C GLU A 81 20.70 -28.07 -3.66
N PHE A 82 20.72 -26.91 -3.00
CA PHE A 82 21.44 -25.72 -3.47
C PHE A 82 22.84 -25.59 -2.90
N TRP A 83 23.28 -26.51 -2.02
CA TRP A 83 24.56 -26.37 -1.34
C TRP A 83 25.75 -26.84 -2.15
N PHE A 84 25.51 -27.65 -3.17
CA PHE A 84 26.57 -28.28 -3.96
C PHE A 84 26.57 -27.73 -5.39
N ASN A 85 27.74 -27.65 -6.01
CA ASN A 85 27.87 -27.38 -7.44
C ASN A 85 27.65 -28.65 -8.29
N ALA A 86 27.75 -28.53 -9.61
CA ALA A 86 27.53 -29.66 -10.52
C ALA A 86 28.53 -30.81 -10.31
N GLU A 87 29.71 -30.49 -9.77
CA GLU A 87 30.79 -31.42 -9.45
C GLU A 87 30.63 -32.07 -8.06
N GLY A 88 29.57 -31.75 -7.31
CA GLY A 88 29.31 -32.29 -5.96
C GLY A 88 30.10 -31.64 -4.84
N ASN A 89 30.81 -30.53 -5.10
CA ASN A 89 31.55 -29.79 -4.09
C ASN A 89 30.65 -28.76 -3.39
N MET A 90 30.87 -28.55 -2.09
CA MET A 90 30.13 -27.55 -1.31
C MET A 90 30.45 -26.14 -1.80
N LYS A 91 29.41 -25.34 -2.01
CA LYS A 91 29.50 -23.94 -2.43
C LYS A 91 29.98 -23.03 -1.30
N PRO A 92 30.41 -21.79 -1.61
CA PRO A 92 30.63 -20.74 -0.62
C PRO A 92 29.42 -20.47 0.29
N ARG A 93 29.66 -19.97 1.52
CA ARG A 93 28.59 -19.75 2.53
C ARG A 93 27.51 -18.79 2.04
N ASP A 94 27.90 -17.69 1.40
CA ASP A 94 27.01 -16.67 0.84
C ASP A 94 26.08 -17.20 -0.27
N GLU A 95 26.48 -18.29 -0.95
CA GLU A 95 25.61 -19.01 -1.89
C GLU A 95 24.65 -20.01 -1.23
N ARG A 96 24.94 -20.41 0.02
CA ARG A 96 24.21 -21.40 0.83
C ARG A 96 23.31 -20.78 1.88
N VAL A 97 23.61 -19.57 2.32
CA VAL A 97 22.92 -18.86 3.40
C VAL A 97 22.15 -17.68 2.83
N ASN A 98 20.89 -17.58 3.17
CA ASN A 98 20.11 -16.36 2.98
C ASN A 98 20.18 -15.52 4.25
N THR A 99 20.49 -14.24 4.08
CA THR A 99 20.41 -13.26 5.16
C THR A 99 19.10 -12.47 5.05
N TYR A 100 18.47 -12.22 6.19
CA TYR A 100 17.25 -11.43 6.27
C TYR A 100 17.43 -10.33 7.30
N ASN A 101 17.23 -9.09 6.84
CA ASN A 101 17.17 -7.92 7.69
C ASN A 101 15.76 -7.34 7.68
N SER A 102 15.28 -6.99 8.86
CA SER A 102 14.02 -6.27 9.02
C SER A 102 14.11 -5.26 10.13
N GLN A 103 13.70 -4.04 9.80
CA GLN A 103 13.40 -3.04 10.81
C GLN A 103 12.15 -3.47 11.58
N ILE A 104 12.21 -3.33 12.91
CA ILE A 104 11.12 -3.55 13.86
C ILE A 104 11.01 -2.28 14.70
N LEU A 105 9.78 -1.87 14.98
CA LEU A 105 9.45 -0.75 15.84
C LEU A 105 8.50 -1.24 16.93
N LEU A 106 8.81 -0.95 18.19
CA LEU A 106 7.92 -1.20 19.32
C LEU A 106 7.40 0.12 19.88
N PHE A 107 6.12 0.19 20.24
CA PHE A 107 5.52 1.39 20.80
C PHE A 107 4.41 1.08 21.81
N GLU A 108 4.17 2.01 22.73
CA GLU A 108 3.11 1.88 23.74
C GLU A 108 1.80 2.48 23.25
N HIS A 109 0.72 1.73 23.32
CA HIS A 109 -0.60 2.25 23.02
C HIS A 109 -1.69 1.49 23.77
N ASN A 110 -2.61 2.23 24.41
CA ASN A 110 -3.71 1.69 25.22
C ASN A 110 -3.23 0.64 26.25
N ASN A 111 -2.20 0.95 27.03
CA ASN A 111 -1.62 0.07 28.05
C ASN A 111 -1.16 -1.31 27.51
N SER A 112 -0.66 -1.33 26.28
CA SER A 112 -0.06 -2.53 25.70
C SER A 112 1.07 -2.14 24.76
N VAL A 113 2.06 -3.03 24.62
CA VAL A 113 3.10 -2.87 23.60
C VAL A 113 2.61 -3.43 22.27
N LYS A 114 2.77 -2.61 21.24
CA LYS A 114 2.51 -2.97 19.85
C LYS A 114 3.82 -2.98 19.07
N SER A 115 3.84 -3.75 17.99
CA SER A 115 5.00 -3.86 17.10
C SER A 115 4.61 -3.54 15.66
N ILE A 116 5.42 -2.76 14.97
CA ILE A 116 5.40 -2.62 13.52
C ILE A 116 6.63 -3.33 12.97
N VAL A 117 6.39 -4.34 12.14
CA VAL A 117 7.46 -4.99 11.37
C VAL A 117 7.39 -4.46 9.95
N PHE A 118 8.49 -3.92 9.43
CA PHE A 118 8.57 -3.41 8.05
C PHE A 118 8.69 -4.52 6.99
N LYS A 119 7.81 -5.53 7.13
CA LYS A 119 7.53 -6.61 6.19
C LYS A 119 6.03 -6.89 6.18
N GLY A 120 5.55 -7.53 5.10
CA GLY A 120 4.19 -8.07 5.07
C GLY A 120 4.00 -9.21 6.08
N THR A 121 2.75 -9.52 6.45
CA THR A 121 2.40 -10.40 7.58
C THR A 121 3.10 -11.76 7.58
N SER A 122 3.20 -12.44 6.43
CA SER A 122 3.83 -13.78 6.36
C SER A 122 5.32 -13.76 6.69
N LEU A 123 6.06 -12.81 6.12
CA LEU A 123 7.50 -12.63 6.42
C LEU A 123 7.70 -12.07 7.84
N ALA A 124 6.85 -11.14 8.27
CA ALA A 124 6.89 -10.62 9.63
C ALA A 124 6.68 -11.74 10.66
N LYS A 125 5.70 -12.63 10.47
CA LYS A 125 5.48 -13.80 11.33
C LYS A 125 6.73 -14.66 11.42
N THR A 126 7.35 -14.91 10.28
CA THR A 126 8.55 -15.74 10.18
C THR A 126 9.72 -15.15 10.96
N ILE A 127 9.85 -13.82 10.95
CA ILE A 127 10.87 -13.06 11.68
C ILE A 127 10.58 -13.04 13.17
N LEU A 128 9.34 -12.69 13.56
CA LEU A 128 8.92 -12.61 14.95
C LEU A 128 9.02 -13.95 15.66
N ASN A 129 8.65 -15.06 15.02
CA ASN A 129 8.84 -16.40 15.58
C ASN A 129 10.31 -16.73 15.88
N THR A 130 11.26 -16.06 15.25
CA THR A 130 12.70 -16.23 15.54
C THR A 130 13.18 -15.23 16.58
N CYS A 131 12.84 -13.94 16.45
CA CYS A 131 13.39 -12.88 17.32
C CYS A 131 12.60 -12.66 18.61
N MET A 132 11.33 -13.08 18.64
CA MET A 132 10.43 -12.94 19.77
C MET A 132 9.78 -14.29 20.10
N PRO A 133 10.56 -15.26 20.60
CA PRO A 133 10.04 -16.58 20.95
C PRO A 133 8.99 -16.48 22.07
N GLU A 134 7.95 -17.30 21.97
CA GLU A 134 6.77 -17.27 22.85
C GLU A 134 7.16 -17.50 24.33
N GLU A 135 8.20 -18.28 24.60
CA GLU A 135 8.69 -18.53 25.96
C GLU A 135 9.24 -17.28 26.66
N THR A 136 9.67 -16.27 25.89
CA THR A 136 10.26 -15.02 26.40
C THR A 136 9.32 -13.83 26.23
N TRP A 137 8.61 -13.76 25.11
CA TRP A 137 7.79 -12.61 24.72
C TRP A 137 6.29 -12.85 24.90
N GLY A 138 5.89 -14.08 25.20
CA GLY A 138 4.49 -14.49 25.21
C GLY A 138 3.87 -14.50 23.81
N ALA A 139 2.54 -14.41 23.75
CA ALA A 139 1.80 -14.46 22.51
C ALA A 139 1.99 -13.16 21.69
N VAL A 140 2.65 -13.30 20.53
CA VAL A 140 2.82 -12.23 19.54
C VAL A 140 1.91 -12.49 18.34
N GLU A 141 0.85 -11.69 18.20
CA GLU A 141 -0.22 -11.93 17.25
C GLU A 141 -0.38 -10.78 16.25
N PRO A 142 -0.80 -11.03 15.00
CA PRO A 142 -1.12 -9.96 14.06
C PRO A 142 -2.25 -9.09 14.61
N ALA A 143 -2.13 -7.77 14.51
CA ALA A 143 -3.21 -6.89 14.93
C ALA A 143 -4.41 -7.00 13.97
N GLU A 144 -5.61 -7.17 14.54
CA GLU A 144 -6.84 -7.24 13.76
C GLU A 144 -7.27 -5.87 13.23
N ILE A 145 -6.97 -5.63 11.97
CA ILE A 145 -7.42 -4.45 11.24
C ILE A 145 -8.45 -4.97 10.26
N ASN A 146 -9.72 -4.80 10.61
CA ASN A 146 -10.88 -5.36 9.91
C ASN A 146 -11.09 -4.75 8.50
N VAL A 147 -10.11 -4.93 7.61
CA VAL A 147 -10.12 -4.46 6.22
C VAL A 147 -10.82 -5.50 5.37
N SER A 148 -12.05 -5.19 4.97
CA SER A 148 -12.82 -6.02 4.04
C SER A 148 -12.66 -5.53 2.60
N GLU A 149 -12.97 -6.40 1.64
CA GLU A 149 -13.06 -5.98 0.23
C GLU A 149 -14.11 -4.87 0.06
N ASP A 150 -15.21 -4.95 0.80
CA ASP A 150 -16.26 -3.94 0.74
C ASP A 150 -15.80 -2.55 1.24
N LEU A 151 -14.94 -2.51 2.25
CA LEU A 151 -14.27 -1.28 2.68
C LEU A 151 -13.42 -0.68 1.55
N LEU A 152 -12.70 -1.51 0.78
CA LEU A 152 -11.90 -1.03 -0.35
C LEU A 152 -12.78 -0.38 -1.43
N TYR A 153 -13.92 -1.01 -1.79
CA TYR A 153 -14.90 -0.42 -2.71
C TYR A 153 -15.52 0.88 -2.16
N TRP A 154 -15.77 0.93 -0.85
CA TRP A 154 -16.28 2.14 -0.22
C TRP A 154 -15.28 3.31 -0.32
N ILE A 155 -13.97 3.07 -0.16
CA ILE A 155 -12.92 4.09 -0.37
C ILE A 155 -12.97 4.63 -1.81
N PHE A 156 -13.14 3.76 -2.81
CA PHE A 156 -13.33 4.17 -4.21
C PHE A 156 -14.54 5.09 -4.36
N ARG A 157 -15.70 4.70 -3.82
CA ARG A 157 -16.91 5.53 -3.90
C ARG A 157 -16.69 6.89 -3.26
N LYS A 158 -16.07 6.95 -2.07
CA LYS A 158 -15.76 8.22 -1.40
C LYS A 158 -14.89 9.12 -2.26
N PHE A 159 -13.92 8.54 -2.98
CA PHE A 159 -13.11 9.28 -3.93
C PHE A 159 -13.83 9.70 -5.23
N ILE A 160 -14.78 8.91 -5.75
CA ILE A 160 -15.47 9.28 -6.99
C ILE A 160 -16.58 10.30 -6.74
N ASP A 161 -17.37 10.09 -5.68
CA ASP A 161 -18.61 10.83 -5.46
C ASP A 161 -18.45 12.00 -4.48
N LEU A 162 -17.48 11.93 -3.57
CA LEU A 162 -17.48 12.73 -2.33
C LEU A 162 -16.08 13.23 -1.94
N ARG A 163 -15.21 13.57 -2.91
CA ARG A 163 -13.79 13.98 -2.65
C ARG A 163 -13.63 15.07 -1.60
N GLU A 164 -14.56 16.03 -1.60
CA GLU A 164 -14.51 17.21 -0.74
C GLU A 164 -15.31 17.05 0.55
N SER A 165 -15.93 15.88 0.75
CA SER A 165 -16.69 15.57 1.96
C SER A 165 -15.87 14.70 2.91
N PRO A 166 -16.01 14.90 4.22
CA PRO A 166 -15.39 14.02 5.19
C PRO A 166 -15.97 12.61 5.07
N LEU A 167 -15.19 11.60 5.46
CA LEU A 167 -15.59 10.21 5.40
C LEU A 167 -16.85 9.94 6.25
N SER A 168 -16.97 10.59 7.40
CA SER A 168 -18.18 10.64 8.21
C SER A 168 -18.28 11.99 8.95
N PRO A 169 -19.48 12.41 9.43
CA PRO A 169 -19.66 13.70 10.10
C PRO A 169 -18.77 13.90 11.33
N ASN A 170 -18.46 12.82 12.04
CA ASN A 170 -17.64 12.85 13.25
C ASN A 170 -16.15 12.69 12.97
N ASN A 171 -15.76 12.33 11.73
CA ASN A 171 -14.38 12.06 11.36
C ASN A 171 -13.97 12.87 10.13
N PRO A 172 -13.27 14.01 10.31
CA PRO A 172 -12.83 14.88 9.21
C PRO A 172 -11.60 14.32 8.47
N LEU A 173 -11.64 13.04 8.11
CA LEU A 173 -10.69 12.38 7.22
C LEU A 173 -11.26 12.45 5.80
N TYR A 174 -10.42 12.76 4.81
CA TYR A 174 -10.82 12.92 3.42
C TYR A 174 -10.00 12.01 2.51
N VAL A 175 -10.63 11.49 1.45
CA VAL A 175 -9.94 10.77 0.37
C VAL A 175 -9.79 11.72 -0.81
N THR A 176 -8.64 12.38 -0.90
CA THR A 176 -8.43 13.47 -1.85
C THR A 176 -7.89 13.00 -3.21
N ALA A 177 -7.24 11.84 -3.22
CA ALA A 177 -6.79 11.17 -4.44
C ALA A 177 -6.85 9.65 -4.28
N LEU A 178 -6.87 8.93 -5.40
CA LEU A 178 -6.62 7.50 -5.43
C LEU A 178 -5.51 7.23 -6.43
N LYS A 179 -4.31 6.87 -5.93
CA LYS A 179 -3.14 6.73 -6.78
C LYS A 179 -3.09 5.39 -7.48
N SER A 180 -3.42 4.29 -6.82
CA SER A 180 -3.37 2.95 -7.42
C SER A 180 -4.25 1.96 -6.65
N TYR A 181 -4.40 0.77 -7.20
CA TYR A 181 -5.08 -0.38 -6.60
C TYR A 181 -4.45 -1.68 -7.13
N THR A 182 -4.73 -2.81 -6.51
CA THR A 182 -4.15 -4.12 -6.89
C THR A 182 -5.18 -5.23 -6.76
N GLY A 183 -5.19 -6.17 -7.71
CA GLY A 183 -6.08 -7.32 -7.76
C GLY A 183 -5.36 -8.67 -7.71
N LYS A 184 -5.91 -9.68 -8.37
CA LYS A 184 -5.35 -11.05 -8.40
C LYS A 184 -4.18 -11.16 -9.37
N THR A 185 -4.24 -10.45 -10.48
CA THR A 185 -3.18 -10.42 -11.49
C THR A 185 -2.21 -9.29 -11.14
N ARG A 186 -0.91 -9.53 -11.28
CA ARG A 186 0.15 -8.55 -10.92
C ARG A 186 0.22 -7.36 -11.88
N ASP A 187 -0.68 -7.30 -12.85
CA ASP A 187 -0.54 -6.44 -14.01
C ASP A 187 -1.49 -5.24 -13.93
N ASN A 188 -0.89 -4.06 -14.14
CA ASN A 188 -1.45 -2.72 -14.19
C ASN A 188 -1.59 -1.97 -12.86
N VAL A 189 -0.44 -1.43 -12.44
CA VAL A 189 -0.35 -0.22 -11.59
C VAL A 189 -0.89 0.97 -12.38
N ASN A 190 -2.20 1.20 -12.33
CA ASN A 190 -2.77 2.46 -12.81
C ASN A 190 -2.44 3.55 -11.79
N ALA A 191 -1.27 4.18 -11.93
CA ALA A 191 -0.87 5.34 -11.15
C ALA A 191 -1.59 6.60 -11.69
N MET A 192 -2.53 7.18 -10.95
CA MET A 192 -3.22 8.40 -11.40
C MET A 192 -3.03 9.60 -10.45
N ARG A 193 -2.41 10.66 -11.00
CA ARG A 193 -2.35 12.00 -10.41
C ARG A 193 -2.92 13.00 -11.39
N GLY A 194 -3.94 13.74 -10.98
CA GLY A 194 -4.36 14.93 -11.71
C GLY A 194 -5.77 15.37 -11.35
N ARG A 195 -5.93 16.69 -11.12
CA ARG A 195 -7.23 17.38 -11.20
C ARG A 195 -7.87 17.26 -12.59
N GLY A 196 -7.16 16.71 -13.58
CA GLY A 196 -7.48 16.83 -14.99
C GLY A 196 -7.90 15.57 -15.74
N ASN A 197 -8.37 14.48 -15.11
CA ASN A 197 -9.27 13.53 -15.79
C ASN A 197 -9.87 12.51 -14.82
N ARG A 198 -10.95 12.91 -14.13
CA ARG A 198 -11.87 12.00 -13.42
C ARG A 198 -12.26 10.80 -14.29
N ILE A 199 -12.34 11.02 -15.60
CA ILE A 199 -12.70 10.07 -16.65
C ILE A 199 -11.69 8.93 -16.77
N SER A 200 -10.39 9.22 -16.95
CA SER A 200 -9.36 8.18 -17.04
C SER A 200 -9.32 7.34 -15.75
N THR A 201 -9.62 7.95 -14.60
CA THR A 201 -9.74 7.23 -13.33
C THR A 201 -10.94 6.29 -13.30
N ILE A 202 -12.10 6.72 -13.78
CA ILE A 202 -13.30 5.87 -13.90
C ILE A 202 -13.05 4.71 -14.87
N LEU A 203 -12.52 5.00 -16.07
CA LEU A 203 -12.20 4.03 -17.13
C LEU A 203 -11.24 2.93 -16.64
N GLY A 204 -10.09 3.33 -16.08
CA GLY A 204 -9.12 2.38 -15.55
C GLY A 204 -9.67 1.56 -14.38
N THR A 205 -10.44 2.20 -13.49
CA THR A 205 -11.03 1.56 -12.30
C THR A 205 -11.99 0.44 -12.72
N LEU A 206 -12.92 0.70 -13.63
CA LEU A 206 -13.90 -0.30 -14.03
C LEU A 206 -13.34 -1.37 -14.93
N ALA A 207 -12.42 -1.06 -15.86
CA ALA A 207 -11.75 -2.10 -16.65
C ALA A 207 -11.10 -3.14 -15.71
N PHE A 208 -10.50 -2.67 -14.62
CA PHE A 208 -9.98 -3.55 -13.57
C PHE A 208 -11.09 -4.30 -12.80
N LEU A 209 -12.12 -3.59 -12.33
CA LEU A 209 -13.20 -4.20 -11.53
C LEU A 209 -14.03 -5.23 -12.34
N PHE A 210 -14.24 -5.00 -13.65
CA PHE A 210 -14.98 -5.89 -14.54
C PHE A 210 -14.17 -7.09 -15.04
N ASN A 211 -12.84 -7.02 -15.05
CA ASN A 211 -11.97 -8.16 -15.36
C ASN A 211 -11.96 -9.27 -14.27
N ASN A 212 -12.98 -9.30 -13.39
CA ASN A 212 -13.13 -10.24 -12.28
C ASN A 212 -11.94 -10.27 -11.31
N GLU A 213 -11.26 -9.14 -11.15
CA GLU A 213 -10.21 -9.00 -10.17
C GLU A 213 -10.77 -8.53 -8.83
N ASN A 214 -10.83 -9.44 -7.85
CA ASN A 214 -11.17 -9.03 -6.48
C ASN A 214 -10.11 -8.04 -5.98
N LEU A 215 -10.56 -6.90 -5.42
CA LEU A 215 -9.69 -5.87 -4.87
C LEU A 215 -8.85 -6.45 -3.72
N LYS A 216 -7.53 -6.37 -3.83
CA LYS A 216 -6.58 -6.79 -2.79
C LYS A 216 -5.98 -5.63 -2.03
N ALA A 217 -5.83 -4.47 -2.67
CA ALA A 217 -5.34 -3.26 -2.03
C ALA A 217 -5.79 -2.00 -2.77
N VAL A 218 -5.82 -0.88 -2.04
CA VAL A 218 -6.05 0.47 -2.58
C VAL A 218 -5.02 1.43 -2.00
N ARG A 219 -4.62 2.43 -2.78
CA ARG A 219 -3.64 3.46 -2.39
C ARG A 219 -4.26 4.86 -2.42
N PRO A 220 -5.12 5.20 -1.44
CA PRO A 220 -5.67 6.53 -1.31
C PRO A 220 -4.62 7.54 -0.82
N GLN A 221 -4.76 8.77 -1.28
CA GLN A 221 -4.21 9.93 -0.61
C GLN A 221 -5.25 10.38 0.42
N LEU A 222 -4.85 10.37 1.68
CA LEU A 222 -5.66 10.66 2.85
C LEU A 222 -5.28 12.01 3.42
N GLN A 223 -6.25 12.88 3.69
CA GLN A 223 -6.01 14.16 4.34
C GLN A 223 -6.75 14.23 5.67
N TYR A 224 -6.04 14.58 6.75
CA TYR A 224 -6.58 14.67 8.10
C TYR A 224 -5.82 15.72 8.92
N ASN A 225 -6.52 16.64 9.58
CA ASN A 225 -5.93 17.68 10.43
C ASN A 225 -4.75 18.45 9.79
N GLY A 226 -4.85 18.77 8.49
CA GLY A 226 -3.81 19.50 7.75
C GLY A 226 -2.63 18.63 7.27
N GLU A 227 -2.64 17.36 7.62
CA GLU A 227 -1.66 16.36 7.20
C GLU A 227 -2.16 15.61 5.96
N VAL A 228 -1.26 15.26 5.05
CA VAL A 228 -1.54 14.50 3.83
C VAL A 228 -0.66 13.26 3.81
N PHE A 229 -1.27 12.09 3.63
CA PHE A 229 -0.60 10.80 3.62
C PHE A 229 -0.93 10.05 2.34
N LEU A 230 0.06 9.39 1.74
CA LEU A 230 -0.18 8.38 0.72
C LEU A 230 0.04 7.00 1.31
N VAL A 231 -1.04 6.25 1.50
CA VAL A 231 -1.02 4.95 2.17
C VAL A 231 -1.68 3.90 1.28
N GLU A 232 -0.99 2.79 1.03
CA GLU A 232 -1.61 1.60 0.46
C GLU A 232 -2.13 0.73 1.60
N ILE A 233 -3.37 0.27 1.47
CA ILE A 233 -4.08 -0.54 2.46
C ILE A 233 -4.49 -1.83 1.77
N SER A 234 -4.02 -2.97 2.27
CA SER A 234 -4.36 -4.28 1.73
C SER A 234 -5.41 -5.02 2.57
N LEU A 235 -6.07 -5.99 1.95
CA LEU A 235 -6.95 -6.95 2.64
C LEU A 235 -6.25 -7.75 3.75
N THR A 236 -4.92 -7.88 3.69
CA THR A 236 -4.16 -8.61 4.72
C THR A 236 -3.84 -7.75 5.94
N GLY A 237 -4.36 -6.51 6.00
CA GLY A 237 -4.03 -5.53 7.05
C GLY A 237 -2.62 -4.94 6.96
N THR A 238 -1.88 -5.25 5.88
CA THR A 238 -0.55 -4.68 5.65
C THR A 238 -0.68 -3.32 4.97
N CYS A 239 0.22 -2.41 5.30
CA CYS A 239 0.27 -1.09 4.70
C CYS A 239 1.57 -0.84 3.95
N ARG A 240 1.56 0.09 3.01
CA ARG A 240 2.78 0.73 2.46
C ARG A 240 2.60 2.23 2.54
N ILE A 241 3.69 2.96 2.77
CA ILE A 241 3.69 4.42 2.84
C ILE A 241 4.71 4.97 1.84
N TRP A 242 4.42 6.14 1.30
CA TRP A 242 5.31 6.93 0.45
C TRP A 242 5.68 8.19 1.20
N GLU A 243 6.83 8.15 1.89
CA GLU A 243 7.33 9.23 2.74
C GLU A 243 7.53 10.53 1.95
N GLU A 244 7.95 10.42 0.69
CA GLU A 244 8.16 11.53 -0.22
C GLU A 244 6.87 12.25 -0.64
N GLU A 245 5.72 11.63 -0.38
CA GLU A 245 4.39 12.17 -0.69
C GLU A 245 3.67 12.72 0.53
N TYR A 246 4.27 12.55 1.71
CA TYR A 246 3.73 13.11 2.93
C TYR A 246 3.82 14.64 2.92
N GLN A 247 2.80 15.30 3.46
CA GLN A 247 2.82 16.73 3.72
C GLN A 247 2.28 16.99 5.11
N GLY A 248 3.03 17.70 5.94
CA GLY A 248 2.60 18.00 7.30
C GLY A 248 3.75 18.28 8.24
N ARG A 249 3.48 18.20 9.54
CA ARG A 249 4.39 18.68 10.60
C ARG A 249 5.71 17.90 10.72
N TRP A 250 5.76 16.65 10.23
CA TRP A 250 6.96 15.81 10.35
C TRP A 250 7.95 15.95 9.19
N LEU A 251 7.69 16.84 8.23
CA LEU A 251 8.54 17.02 7.04
C LEU A 251 10.00 17.38 7.36
N ALA A 252 10.25 17.98 8.52
CA ALA A 252 11.59 18.37 8.97
C ALA A 252 12.40 17.22 9.60
N LEU A 253 11.77 16.07 9.85
CA LEU A 253 12.45 14.90 10.42
C LEU A 253 13.33 14.21 9.37
N ASP A 254 14.36 13.50 9.82
CA ASP A 254 15.08 12.57 8.95
C ASP A 254 14.14 11.46 8.43
N SER A 255 14.52 10.84 7.33
CA SER A 255 13.68 9.84 6.66
C SER A 255 13.26 8.68 7.57
N LYS A 256 14.14 8.21 8.46
CA LYS A 256 13.81 7.09 9.35
C LYS A 256 12.78 7.50 10.40
N ARG A 257 12.93 8.68 11.02
CA ARG A 257 11.95 9.22 11.97
C ARG A 257 10.62 9.53 11.30
N LEU A 258 10.65 10.12 10.10
CA LEU A 258 9.45 10.36 9.29
C LEU A 258 8.69 9.07 8.99
N LYS A 259 9.39 8.05 8.50
CA LYS A 259 8.85 6.71 8.23
C LYS A 259 8.16 6.10 9.46
N ASN A 260 8.85 6.12 10.59
CA ASN A 260 8.36 5.57 11.85
C ASN A 260 7.09 6.30 12.31
N ASN A 261 7.12 7.63 12.27
CA ASN A 261 5.99 8.46 12.66
C ASN A 261 4.75 8.22 11.79
N ILE A 262 4.91 8.17 10.47
CA ILE A 262 3.80 7.87 9.55
C ILE A 262 3.27 6.45 9.78
N ALA A 263 4.14 5.45 9.98
CA ALA A 263 3.72 4.07 10.21
C ALA A 263 2.91 3.92 11.51
N ILE A 264 3.36 4.52 12.62
CA ILE A 264 2.63 4.56 13.89
C ILE A 264 1.27 5.26 13.69
N TYR A 265 1.26 6.44 13.09
CA TYR A 265 0.05 7.23 12.88
C TYR A 265 -0.97 6.53 11.98
N THR A 266 -0.49 5.76 11.00
CA THR A 266 -1.35 4.97 10.12
C THR A 266 -2.19 3.98 10.91
N TYR A 267 -1.59 3.28 11.87
CA TYR A 267 -2.30 2.27 12.66
C TYR A 267 -3.11 2.83 13.81
N ILE A 268 -2.68 3.94 14.41
CA ILE A 268 -3.33 4.51 15.60
C ILE A 268 -4.46 5.47 15.22
N VAL A 269 -4.35 6.13 14.07
CA VAL A 269 -5.27 7.20 13.66
C VAL A 269 -5.96 6.86 12.34
N LEU A 270 -5.20 6.69 11.26
CA LEU A 270 -5.79 6.64 9.91
C LEU A 270 -6.68 5.40 9.70
N LEU A 271 -6.18 4.21 10.01
CA LEU A 271 -6.92 2.97 9.82
C LEU A 271 -8.13 2.84 10.75
N PRO A 272 -8.04 3.14 12.07
CA PRO A 272 -9.21 3.18 12.93
C PRO A 272 -10.30 4.11 12.40
N ILE A 273 -9.95 5.35 12.03
CA ILE A 273 -10.91 6.32 11.49
C ILE A 273 -11.55 5.82 10.18
N LEU A 274 -10.77 5.18 9.29
CA LEU A 274 -11.29 4.60 8.06
C LEU A 274 -12.32 3.50 8.34
N VAL A 275 -11.96 2.55 9.21
CA VAL A 275 -12.83 1.41 9.56
C VAL A 275 -14.09 1.88 10.28
N GLU A 276 -13.96 2.80 11.23
CA GLU A 276 -15.09 3.37 11.97
C GLU A 276 -16.00 4.18 11.05
N SER A 277 -15.45 5.03 10.19
CA SER A 277 -16.25 5.79 9.23
C SER A 277 -17.00 4.87 8.27
N TYR A 278 -16.36 3.80 7.80
CA TYR A 278 -17.04 2.80 6.98
C TYR A 278 -18.21 2.14 7.73
N ARG A 279 -17.98 1.69 8.97
CA ARG A 279 -19.03 1.10 9.83
C ARG A 279 -20.16 2.09 10.09
N ASP A 280 -19.86 3.36 10.36
CA ASP A 280 -20.86 4.43 10.51
C ASP A 280 -21.71 4.59 9.24
N ASN A 281 -21.07 4.64 8.06
CA ASN A 281 -21.80 4.77 6.80
C ASN A 281 -22.69 3.55 6.51
N VAL A 282 -22.26 2.34 6.88
CA VAL A 282 -23.09 1.13 6.81
C VAL A 282 -24.28 1.24 7.76
N ASN A 283 -24.04 1.57 9.03
CA ASN A 283 -25.08 1.65 10.06
C ASN A 283 -26.13 2.72 9.76
N ARG A 284 -25.73 3.83 9.14
CA ARG A 284 -26.63 4.92 8.72
C ARG A 284 -27.32 4.65 7.37
N GLY A 285 -27.07 3.50 6.74
CA GLY A 285 -27.65 3.15 5.43
C GLY A 285 -27.12 3.99 4.26
N VAL A 286 -26.05 4.76 4.46
CA VAL A 286 -25.40 5.55 3.40
C VAL A 286 -24.47 4.69 2.55
N TRP A 287 -24.22 3.45 2.96
CA TRP A 287 -23.53 2.41 2.21
C TRP A 287 -24.17 1.04 2.49
N SER A 288 -24.30 0.21 1.46
CA SER A 288 -24.85 -1.13 1.54
C SER A 288 -24.40 -1.95 0.32
N PRO A 289 -24.54 -3.29 0.34
CA PRO A 289 -24.28 -4.12 -0.84
C PRO A 289 -25.08 -3.70 -2.07
N GLN A 290 -26.31 -3.23 -1.88
CA GLN A 290 -27.14 -2.72 -2.98
C GLN A 290 -26.58 -1.41 -3.56
N LEU A 291 -26.20 -0.47 -2.68
CA LEU A 291 -25.56 0.79 -3.10
C LEU A 291 -24.21 0.57 -3.78
N LYS A 292 -23.50 -0.52 -3.43
CA LYS A 292 -22.30 -0.94 -4.14
C LYS A 292 -22.60 -1.41 -5.56
N ILE A 293 -23.65 -2.22 -5.75
CA ILE A 293 -24.09 -2.65 -7.08
C ILE A 293 -24.47 -1.42 -7.92
N GLU A 294 -25.27 -0.51 -7.36
CA GLU A 294 -25.67 0.74 -8.03
C GLU A 294 -24.46 1.62 -8.38
N PHE A 295 -23.49 1.72 -7.47
CA PHE A 295 -22.23 2.41 -7.72
C PHE A 295 -21.50 1.80 -8.92
N LEU A 296 -21.34 0.48 -8.97
CA LEU A 296 -20.66 -0.22 -10.07
C LEU A 296 -21.43 -0.13 -11.40
N GLN A 297 -22.76 -0.20 -11.36
CA GLN A 297 -23.62 -0.05 -12.53
C GLN A 297 -23.56 1.36 -13.11
N ARG A 298 -23.69 2.39 -12.26
CA ARG A 298 -23.55 3.79 -12.69
C ARG A 298 -22.17 4.03 -13.31
N LEU A 299 -21.13 3.56 -12.63
CA LEU A 299 -19.77 3.60 -13.13
C LEU A 299 -19.66 2.93 -14.52
N GLY A 300 -20.23 1.74 -14.69
CA GLY A 300 -20.26 1.03 -15.98
C GLY A 300 -20.98 1.80 -17.09
N ASN A 301 -22.12 2.43 -16.77
CA ASN A 301 -22.85 3.27 -17.72
C ASN A 301 -22.07 4.55 -18.08
N GLU A 302 -21.47 5.22 -17.09
CA GLU A 302 -20.60 6.39 -17.31
C GLU A 302 -19.45 6.06 -18.27
N ILE A 303 -18.92 4.84 -18.29
CA ILE A 303 -17.94 4.42 -19.31
C ILE A 303 -18.56 4.26 -20.68
N LYS A 304 -19.68 3.54 -20.76
CA LYS A 304 -20.31 3.21 -22.03
C LYS A 304 -20.62 4.49 -22.81
N ASP A 305 -21.22 5.47 -22.14
CA ASP A 305 -21.54 6.77 -22.71
C ASP A 305 -20.28 7.49 -23.23
N GLN A 306 -19.14 7.35 -22.54
CA GLN A 306 -17.87 7.98 -22.94
C GLN A 306 -17.19 7.26 -24.11
N VAL A 307 -17.27 5.93 -24.16
CA VAL A 307 -16.76 5.15 -25.30
C VAL A 307 -17.58 5.46 -26.55
N GLU A 308 -18.91 5.55 -26.41
CA GLU A 308 -19.80 5.95 -27.51
C GLU A 308 -19.48 7.37 -27.99
N ALA A 309 -19.31 8.33 -27.09
CA ALA A 309 -18.93 9.70 -27.45
C ALA A 309 -17.58 9.80 -28.18
N GLU A 310 -16.59 8.99 -27.78
CA GLU A 310 -15.28 8.96 -28.43
C GLU A 310 -15.35 8.29 -29.81
N LEU A 311 -16.15 7.23 -29.96
CA LEU A 311 -16.40 6.61 -31.27
C LEU A 311 -17.13 7.57 -32.22
N GLU A 312 -18.13 8.32 -31.73
CA GLU A 312 -18.81 9.35 -32.53
C GLU A 312 -17.85 10.45 -32.96
N ARG A 313 -16.94 10.90 -32.07
CA ARG A 313 -15.90 11.88 -32.41
C ARG A 313 -15.01 11.39 -33.54
N LEU A 314 -14.51 10.15 -33.43
CA LEU A 314 -13.64 9.55 -34.44
C LEU A 314 -14.36 9.30 -35.78
N GLN A 315 -15.65 8.94 -35.74
CA GLN A 315 -16.47 8.80 -36.95
C GLN A 315 -16.69 10.15 -37.63
N ASN A 316 -16.93 11.21 -36.86
CA ASN A 316 -17.07 12.55 -37.41
C ASN A 316 -15.73 13.06 -38.01
N GLU A 317 -14.59 12.76 -37.37
CA GLU A 317 -13.27 13.10 -37.92
C GLU A 317 -13.00 12.35 -39.24
N ALA A 318 -13.31 11.05 -39.31
CA ALA A 318 -13.17 10.26 -40.54
C ALA A 318 -14.09 10.76 -41.67
N ASN A 319 -15.34 11.13 -41.35
CA ASN A 319 -16.27 11.65 -42.35
C ASN A 319 -15.85 13.02 -42.89
N ILE A 320 -15.21 13.87 -42.06
CA ILE A 320 -14.66 15.16 -42.52
C ILE A 320 -13.46 14.96 -43.44
N GLU A 321 -12.58 14.00 -43.13
CA GLU A 321 -11.45 13.65 -44.01
C GLU A 321 -11.95 13.07 -45.36
N ASP A 322 -13.01 12.27 -45.37
CA ASP A 322 -13.62 11.74 -46.60
C ASP A 322 -14.32 12.82 -47.44
N GLU A 323 -14.93 13.85 -46.81
CA GLU A 323 -15.53 15.00 -47.51
C GLU A 323 -14.47 15.95 -48.11
N GLU A 324 -13.36 16.21 -47.41
CA GLU A 324 -12.25 17.03 -47.93
C GLU A 324 -11.54 16.36 -49.13
N ILE A 325 -11.45 15.03 -49.16
CA ILE A 325 -10.90 14.28 -50.31
C ILE A 325 -11.85 14.33 -51.52
N ASN A 326 -13.17 14.27 -51.29
CA ASN A 326 -14.15 14.36 -52.38
C ASN A 326 -14.22 15.76 -53.00
N ASP A 327 -14.09 16.81 -52.19
CA ASP A 327 -14.04 18.20 -52.67
C ASP A 327 -12.76 18.50 -53.47
N GLU A 328 -11.63 17.85 -53.16
CA GLU A 328 -10.41 17.94 -53.98
C GLU A 328 -10.51 17.13 -55.30
N GLU A 329 -11.17 15.96 -55.32
CA GLU A 329 -11.39 15.19 -56.55
C GLU A 329 -12.41 15.84 -57.51
N GLU A 330 -13.50 16.46 -57.01
CA GLU A 330 -14.44 17.19 -57.87
C GLU A 330 -13.78 18.41 -58.53
N HIS A 331 -12.81 19.05 -57.88
CA HIS A 331 -12.10 20.20 -58.45
C HIS A 331 -11.10 19.84 -59.57
N LEU A 332 -10.68 18.57 -59.67
CA LEU A 332 -9.73 18.08 -60.68
C LEU A 332 -10.40 17.63 -62.00
N THR A 333 -11.74 17.56 -62.06
CA THR A 333 -12.45 17.11 -63.27
C THR A 333 -12.93 18.24 -64.18
N LEU A 334 -12.84 19.51 -63.76
CA LEU A 334 -13.42 20.65 -64.50
C LEU A 334 -12.44 21.39 -65.44
N PHE A 335 -11.15 21.02 -65.50
CA PHE A 335 -10.15 21.77 -66.29
C PHE A 335 -9.45 21.01 -67.44
N ASP A 336 -9.75 19.74 -67.72
CA ASP A 336 -9.03 18.95 -68.74
C ASP A 336 -9.85 18.60 -69.99
N ILE A 337 -10.79 19.45 -70.42
CA ILE A 337 -11.36 19.37 -71.77
C ILE A 337 -11.37 20.75 -72.43
N LEU A 338 -10.23 21.14 -72.98
CA LEU A 338 -10.20 21.92 -74.22
C LEU A 338 -9.22 21.22 -75.16
N GLU A 339 -9.80 20.41 -76.04
CA GLU A 339 -9.18 19.86 -77.23
C GLU A 339 -8.55 21.02 -78.03
N GLU A 340 -7.26 20.86 -78.34
CA GLU A 340 -6.60 21.54 -79.45
C GLU A 340 -7.27 21.10 -80.75
N ASP A 341 -7.85 22.05 -81.48
CA ASP A 341 -7.96 21.97 -82.94
C ASP A 341 -7.99 23.41 -83.51
N ASP A 342 -7.25 23.58 -84.61
CA ASP A 342 -7.13 24.73 -85.53
C ASP A 342 -6.05 25.81 -85.23
N GLU A 343 -4.79 25.55 -85.63
CA GLU A 343 -4.19 26.01 -86.93
C GLU A 343 -2.75 25.49 -87.16
#